data_AF-A0A7V9ST82-F1
#
_entry.id   AF-A0A7V9ST82-F1
#
_cell.length_a   1.000
_cell.length_b   1.000
_cell.length_c   1.000
_cell.angle_alpha   90.00
_cell.angle_beta   90.00
_cell.angle_gamma   90.00
#
_symmetry.space_group_name_H-M   'P 1'
#
loop_
_entity.id
_entity.type
_entity.pdbx_description
1 polymer ?
#
loop_
_entity_poly.entity_id
_entity_poly.type
_entity_poly.pdbx_seq_one_letter_code
_entity_poly.pdbx_strand_id
1 'polypeptide(L)'
;MFKKIAPGFLNRLDTYLLTNYPVVWISKIHYVLWFGLVLYFLSAAIGWLVPIDLTSKADDGLWYLLLSVLAFILSWFWAYRYLIFNKEKNFGNLRSGEEYKNFFLVFICIAIFAWFGSPFVVSYNTKMARLFTDKELFNDVNTLNEIEPFIPTNYYSYENTYDTTNKRTYFNVNKINVYNNYTPWRFLNDSITYPQVKSNYRLRLGYQPTADFNAVKAKVERHILICNKYGVYPNFDASEMAANYIKAQKTGWLDIQEMNLGGDYYKEQLRTAFNNLFDAKFGKLFIWDKDFLWGMFYVIFSLSLMLILFKLNSWQQYLITAIVMALYPLLAFIISQIFFSSSNSEHCFQWFIFLLFLTSIVSLFVTGKQQRSFKPFFNILNQLFYLIIIYMPMMIVYYLRRYTSVFHDFYSYNYSSGAVQSVVNIDGQQVTVYDYRYYLDQYLYSYWQEEYDLWFMLCKYLPIILFLACLPLMKKLFVKQLALPRRT
;
A
#
# COMPACT_ATOMS: atom_id res chain seq x y z
N MET A 1 -20.55 -19.06 -27.46
CA MET A 1 -19.32 -18.29 -27.71
C MET A 1 -18.11 -18.90 -26.99
N PHE A 2 -18.12 -19.05 -25.65
CA PHE A 2 -16.99 -19.67 -24.93
C PHE A 2 -16.57 -21.06 -25.43
N LYS A 3 -17.53 -21.91 -25.85
CA LYS A 3 -17.23 -23.26 -26.37
C LYS A 3 -16.22 -23.29 -27.51
N LYS A 4 -16.09 -22.21 -28.29
CA LYS A 4 -15.14 -22.11 -29.41
C LYS A 4 -13.70 -21.78 -28.97
N ILE A 5 -13.54 -21.16 -27.80
CA ILE A 5 -12.24 -20.66 -27.28
C ILE A 5 -11.76 -21.56 -26.12
N ALA A 6 -12.68 -22.18 -25.39
CA ALA A 6 -12.38 -23.06 -24.28
C ALA A 6 -11.80 -24.41 -24.75
N PRO A 7 -10.78 -24.94 -24.07
CA PRO A 7 -10.24 -26.26 -24.38
C PRO A 7 -11.29 -27.36 -24.16
N GLY A 8 -11.17 -28.48 -24.89
CA GLY A 8 -12.17 -29.55 -24.90
C GLY A 8 -12.47 -30.16 -23.52
N PHE A 9 -11.47 -30.23 -22.62
CA PHE A 9 -11.71 -30.70 -21.25
C PHE A 9 -12.61 -29.77 -20.44
N LEU A 10 -12.53 -28.45 -20.67
CA LEU A 10 -13.35 -27.45 -19.97
C LEU A 10 -14.80 -27.53 -20.41
N ASN A 11 -15.06 -27.84 -21.69
CA ASN A 11 -16.40 -28.10 -22.21
C ASN A 11 -17.01 -29.39 -21.60
N ARG A 12 -16.20 -30.43 -21.38
CA ARG A 12 -16.62 -31.65 -20.67
C ARG A 12 -16.95 -31.34 -19.20
N LEU A 13 -16.12 -30.56 -18.52
CA LEU A 13 -16.36 -30.12 -17.14
C LEU A 13 -17.62 -29.25 -17.02
N ASP A 14 -17.85 -28.31 -17.94
CA ASP A 14 -19.07 -27.48 -17.97
C ASP A 14 -20.32 -28.35 -18.07
N THR A 15 -20.30 -29.37 -18.94
CA THR A 15 -21.42 -30.32 -19.09
C THR A 15 -21.62 -31.14 -17.81
N TYR A 16 -20.54 -31.64 -17.21
CA TYR A 16 -20.60 -32.39 -15.95
C TYR A 16 -21.14 -31.56 -14.78
N LEU A 17 -20.70 -30.30 -14.66
CA LEU A 17 -21.16 -29.40 -13.60
C LEU A 17 -22.63 -29.02 -13.79
N LEU A 18 -23.09 -28.86 -15.03
CA LEU A 18 -24.51 -28.57 -15.32
C LEU A 18 -25.43 -29.67 -14.78
N THR A 19 -25.06 -30.93 -15.00
CA THR A 19 -25.89 -32.08 -14.60
C THR A 19 -25.77 -32.42 -13.12
N ASN A 20 -24.58 -32.29 -12.52
CA ASN A 20 -24.31 -32.79 -11.16
C ASN A 20 -24.23 -31.68 -10.09
N TYR A 21 -23.78 -30.47 -10.45
CA TYR A 21 -23.49 -29.38 -9.51
C TYR A 21 -23.99 -28.02 -10.01
N PRO A 22 -25.31 -27.82 -10.15
CA PRO A 22 -25.88 -26.67 -10.84
C PRO A 22 -25.48 -25.32 -10.22
N VAL A 23 -25.32 -25.23 -8.89
CA VAL A 23 -24.87 -24.00 -8.22
C VAL A 23 -23.43 -23.62 -8.65
N VAL A 24 -22.54 -24.61 -8.75
CA VAL A 24 -21.15 -24.41 -9.23
C VAL A 24 -21.13 -24.08 -10.72
N TRP A 25 -22.04 -24.68 -11.49
CA TRP A 25 -22.17 -24.39 -12.91
C TRP A 25 -22.65 -22.97 -13.19
N ILE A 26 -23.62 -22.47 -12.42
CA ILE A 26 -24.18 -21.10 -12.56
C ILE A 26 -23.12 -20.04 -12.29
N SER A 27 -22.26 -20.23 -11.28
CA SER A 27 -21.17 -19.28 -11.02
C SER A 27 -20.14 -19.21 -12.13
N LYS A 28 -20.10 -20.22 -13.03
CA LYS A 28 -19.11 -20.33 -14.10
C LYS A 28 -17.67 -20.29 -13.59
N ILE A 29 -17.45 -20.68 -12.33
CA ILE A 29 -16.13 -20.60 -11.68
C ILE A 29 -15.04 -21.36 -12.44
N HIS A 30 -15.37 -22.48 -13.09
CA HIS A 30 -14.41 -23.24 -13.88
C HIS A 30 -13.84 -22.45 -15.07
N TYR A 31 -14.65 -21.61 -15.72
CA TYR A 31 -14.15 -20.68 -16.74
C TYR A 31 -13.31 -19.57 -16.12
N VAL A 32 -13.74 -19.01 -14.98
CA VAL A 32 -12.98 -17.96 -14.29
C VAL A 32 -11.62 -18.47 -13.81
N LEU A 33 -11.54 -19.69 -13.27
CA LEU A 33 -10.29 -20.32 -12.86
C LEU A 33 -9.36 -20.53 -14.06
N TRP A 34 -9.89 -21.08 -15.16
CA TRP A 34 -9.07 -21.32 -16.36
C TRP A 34 -8.54 -20.01 -16.97
N PHE A 35 -9.43 -19.07 -17.28
CA PHE A 35 -9.02 -17.81 -17.90
C PHE A 35 -8.26 -16.92 -16.91
N GLY A 36 -8.59 -16.97 -15.62
CA GLY A 36 -7.84 -16.30 -14.55
C GLY A 36 -6.40 -16.79 -14.46
N LEU A 37 -6.17 -18.11 -14.57
CA LEU A 37 -4.83 -18.68 -14.61
C LEU A 37 -4.04 -18.21 -15.85
N VAL A 38 -4.67 -18.23 -17.03
CA VAL A 38 -4.05 -17.73 -18.27
C VAL A 38 -3.68 -16.26 -18.12
N LEU A 39 -4.59 -15.46 -17.56
CA LEU A 39 -4.35 -14.07 -17.23
C LEU A 39 -3.16 -13.94 -16.25
N TYR A 40 -3.11 -14.70 -15.16
CA TYR A 40 -2.01 -14.63 -14.20
C TYR A 40 -0.66 -14.93 -14.87
N PHE A 41 -0.62 -15.90 -15.77
CA PHE A 41 0.57 -16.21 -16.56
C PHE A 41 0.97 -15.05 -17.48
N LEU A 42 0.01 -14.42 -18.16
CA LEU A 42 0.28 -13.23 -18.99
C LEU A 42 0.78 -12.04 -18.15
N SER A 43 0.19 -11.79 -16.99
CA SER A 43 0.61 -10.77 -16.03
C SER A 43 2.05 -10.99 -15.56
N ALA A 44 2.40 -12.22 -15.20
CA ALA A 44 3.77 -12.61 -14.87
C ALA A 44 4.73 -12.44 -16.05
N ALA A 45 4.33 -12.86 -17.26
CA ALA A 45 5.13 -12.73 -18.47
C ALA A 45 5.42 -11.25 -18.80
N ILE A 46 4.43 -10.36 -18.66
CA ILE A 46 4.64 -8.92 -18.81
C ILE A 46 5.66 -8.43 -17.78
N GLY A 47 5.53 -8.81 -16.51
CA GLY A 47 6.50 -8.45 -15.47
C GLY A 47 7.93 -8.92 -15.78
N TRP A 48 8.07 -10.06 -16.46
CA TRP A 48 9.36 -10.57 -16.92
C TRP A 48 9.90 -9.82 -18.14
N LEU A 49 9.05 -9.44 -19.09
CA LEU A 49 9.43 -8.78 -20.35
C LEU A 49 9.73 -7.29 -20.19
N VAL A 50 9.10 -6.61 -19.22
CA VAL A 50 9.37 -5.19 -18.95
C VAL A 50 10.88 -5.00 -18.63
N PRO A 51 11.57 -4.08 -19.33
CA PRO A 51 12.98 -3.80 -19.06
C PRO A 51 13.15 -3.24 -17.65
N ILE A 52 14.24 -3.60 -17.00
CA ILE A 52 14.57 -3.06 -15.69
C ILE A 52 15.42 -1.81 -15.90
N ASP A 53 14.94 -0.70 -15.36
CA ASP A 53 15.75 0.49 -15.11
C ASP A 53 15.95 0.58 -13.60
N LEU A 54 17.20 0.72 -13.17
CA LEU A 54 17.52 0.86 -11.76
C LEU A 54 17.33 2.31 -11.31
N THR A 55 17.55 3.27 -12.20
CA THR A 55 17.54 4.70 -11.91
C THR A 55 16.13 5.28 -11.85
N SER A 56 15.16 4.62 -12.47
CA SER A 56 13.74 4.93 -12.35
C SER A 56 12.99 3.74 -11.74
N LYS A 57 12.21 4.00 -10.67
CA LYS A 57 11.35 2.96 -10.10
C LYS A 57 10.19 2.73 -11.05
N ALA A 58 10.07 1.53 -11.61
CA ALA A 58 8.81 1.15 -12.25
C ALA A 58 7.70 1.23 -11.20
N ASP A 59 6.66 2.00 -11.51
CA ASP A 59 5.51 2.16 -10.64
C ASP A 59 4.68 0.86 -10.69
N ASP A 60 5.01 -0.07 -9.80
CA ASP A 60 4.37 -1.37 -9.67
C ASP A 60 2.89 -1.24 -9.28
N GLY A 61 2.52 -0.17 -8.56
CA GLY A 61 1.14 0.22 -8.30
C GLY A 61 0.37 0.61 -9.56
N LEU A 62 0.96 1.45 -10.42
CA LEU A 62 0.36 1.83 -11.69
C LEU A 62 0.16 0.61 -12.61
N TRP A 63 1.17 -0.25 -12.73
CA TRP A 63 1.04 -1.48 -13.52
C TRP A 63 -0.02 -2.42 -12.97
N TYR A 64 -0.07 -2.59 -11.64
CA TYR A 64 -1.11 -3.35 -10.98
C TYR A 64 -2.50 -2.78 -11.30
N LEU A 65 -2.67 -1.46 -11.26
CA LEU A 65 -3.92 -0.78 -11.59
C LEU A 65 -4.32 -1.00 -13.06
N LEU A 66 -3.41 -0.80 -14.00
CA LEU A 66 -3.67 -0.97 -15.43
C LEU A 66 -4.13 -2.40 -15.75
N LEU A 67 -3.45 -3.40 -15.19
CA LEU A 67 -3.85 -4.80 -15.31
C LEU A 67 -5.22 -5.04 -14.65
N SER A 68 -5.45 -4.50 -13.45
CA SER A 68 -6.71 -4.63 -12.73
C SER A 68 -7.90 -4.03 -13.50
N VAL A 69 -7.72 -2.93 -14.24
CA VAL A 69 -8.76 -2.36 -15.11
C VAL A 69 -9.15 -3.34 -16.22
N LEU A 70 -8.18 -4.01 -16.85
CA LEU A 70 -8.47 -5.02 -17.86
C LEU A 70 -9.24 -6.21 -17.27
N ALA A 71 -8.80 -6.71 -16.10
CA ALA A 71 -9.51 -7.78 -15.39
C ALA A 71 -10.92 -7.35 -14.96
N PHE A 72 -11.10 -6.09 -14.57
CA PHE A 72 -12.41 -5.53 -14.22
C PHE A 72 -13.36 -5.57 -15.42
N ILE A 73 -12.92 -5.15 -16.62
CA ILE A 73 -13.72 -5.24 -17.86
C ILE A 73 -14.14 -6.69 -18.15
N LEU A 74 -13.21 -7.65 -18.03
CA LEU A 74 -13.52 -9.07 -18.21
C LEU A 74 -14.49 -9.61 -17.14
N SER A 75 -14.37 -9.11 -15.91
CA SER A 75 -15.28 -9.46 -14.81
C SER A 75 -16.72 -9.03 -15.11
N TRP A 76 -16.95 -7.92 -15.83
CA TRP A 76 -18.30 -7.51 -16.24
C TRP A 76 -18.93 -8.49 -17.24
N PHE A 77 -18.14 -8.99 -18.19
CA PHE A 77 -18.62 -10.01 -19.13
C PHE A 77 -18.99 -11.31 -18.43
N TRP A 78 -18.18 -11.73 -17.45
CA TRP A 78 -18.51 -12.87 -16.58
C TRP A 78 -19.75 -12.59 -15.73
N ALA A 79 -19.83 -11.43 -15.08
CA ALA A 79 -20.94 -11.03 -14.24
C ALA A 79 -22.26 -11.03 -15.03
N TYR A 80 -22.27 -10.47 -16.24
CA TYR A 80 -23.43 -10.52 -17.13
C TYR A 80 -23.93 -11.95 -17.36
N ARG A 81 -23.02 -12.91 -17.61
CA ARG A 81 -23.38 -14.33 -17.76
C ARG A 81 -23.94 -14.92 -16.47
N TYR A 82 -23.29 -14.65 -15.36
CA TYR A 82 -23.74 -15.08 -14.04
C TYR A 82 -25.16 -14.57 -13.73
N LEU A 83 -25.45 -13.31 -14.09
CA LEU A 83 -26.73 -12.65 -13.81
C LEU A 83 -27.89 -13.15 -14.68
N ILE A 84 -27.64 -13.45 -15.96
CA ILE A 84 -28.67 -13.97 -16.88
C ILE A 84 -29.17 -15.35 -16.44
N PHE A 85 -28.28 -16.20 -15.95
CA PHE A 85 -28.65 -17.55 -15.48
C PHE A 85 -29.18 -17.52 -14.05
N ASN A 86 -30.24 -16.75 -13.83
CA ASN A 86 -30.90 -16.65 -12.52
C ASN A 86 -31.86 -17.83 -12.30
N LYS A 87 -31.29 -18.99 -11.90
CA LYS A 87 -32.06 -20.20 -11.60
C LYS A 87 -33.16 -19.97 -10.56
N GLU A 88 -32.97 -19.05 -9.62
CA GLU A 88 -33.93 -18.77 -8.55
C GLU A 88 -35.23 -18.17 -9.08
N LYS A 89 -35.14 -17.26 -10.06
CA LYS A 89 -36.33 -16.68 -10.69
C LYS A 89 -37.10 -17.70 -11.53
N ASN A 90 -36.41 -18.70 -12.09
CA ASN A 90 -37.00 -19.62 -13.06
C ASN A 90 -37.41 -20.99 -12.46
N PHE A 91 -36.75 -21.45 -11.39
CA PHE A 91 -36.88 -22.83 -10.89
C PHE A 91 -37.08 -22.93 -9.37
N GLY A 92 -37.31 -21.81 -8.67
CA GLY A 92 -37.66 -21.79 -7.25
C GLY A 92 -36.51 -21.53 -6.28
N ASN A 93 -36.84 -21.56 -4.98
CA ASN A 93 -35.93 -21.16 -3.90
C ASN A 93 -34.78 -22.16 -3.69
N LEU A 94 -33.54 -21.68 -3.78
CA LEU A 94 -32.37 -22.41 -3.29
C LEU A 94 -32.45 -22.66 -1.77
N ARG A 95 -31.83 -23.75 -1.30
CA ARG A 95 -31.66 -24.01 0.14
C ARG A 95 -30.64 -23.03 0.72
N SER A 96 -30.74 -22.68 2.01
CA SER A 96 -29.81 -21.74 2.66
C SER A 96 -28.34 -22.13 2.46
N GLY A 97 -27.99 -23.42 2.55
CA GLY A 97 -26.63 -23.93 2.30
C GLY A 97 -26.10 -23.62 0.89
N GLU A 98 -26.96 -23.61 -0.12
CA GLU A 98 -26.61 -23.30 -1.50
C GLU A 98 -26.37 -21.80 -1.71
N GLU A 99 -26.98 -20.94 -0.89
CA GLU A 99 -26.78 -19.49 -0.94
C GLU A 99 -25.39 -19.11 -0.45
N TYR A 100 -24.94 -19.69 0.66
CA TYR A 100 -23.55 -19.56 1.13
C TYR A 100 -22.58 -20.01 0.05
N LYS A 101 -22.81 -21.20 -0.53
CA LYS A 101 -21.99 -21.73 -1.61
C LYS A 101 -21.96 -20.77 -2.80
N ASN A 102 -23.10 -20.22 -3.21
CA ASN A 102 -23.18 -19.27 -4.30
C ASN A 102 -22.41 -17.97 -4.00
N PHE A 103 -22.54 -17.43 -2.77
CA PHE A 103 -21.78 -16.25 -2.35
C PHE A 103 -20.27 -16.50 -2.40
N PHE A 104 -19.78 -17.60 -1.81
CA PHE A 104 -18.35 -17.92 -1.81
C PHE A 104 -17.80 -18.15 -3.22
N LEU A 105 -18.58 -18.78 -4.11
CA LEU A 105 -18.18 -18.95 -5.51
C LEU A 105 -18.05 -17.61 -6.23
N VAL A 106 -18.99 -16.67 -6.03
CA VAL A 106 -18.91 -15.31 -6.57
C VAL A 106 -17.72 -14.57 -5.99
N PHE A 107 -17.50 -14.67 -4.67
CA PHE A 107 -16.36 -14.08 -3.98
C PHE A 107 -15.03 -14.55 -4.55
N ILE A 108 -14.85 -15.86 -4.73
CA ILE A 108 -13.64 -16.43 -5.34
C ILE A 108 -13.47 -15.93 -6.78
N CYS A 109 -14.54 -15.86 -7.57
CA CYS A 109 -14.45 -15.37 -8.95
C CYS A 109 -13.98 -13.90 -9.01
N ILE A 110 -14.55 -13.03 -8.16
CA ILE A 110 -14.13 -11.63 -8.10
C ILE A 110 -12.71 -11.51 -7.55
N ALA A 111 -12.34 -12.32 -6.55
CA ALA A 111 -10.97 -12.35 -6.04
C ALA A 111 -9.97 -12.69 -7.15
N ILE A 112 -10.25 -13.70 -7.98
CA ILE A 112 -9.38 -14.06 -9.10
C ILE A 112 -9.13 -12.85 -10.02
N PHE A 113 -10.19 -12.12 -10.40
CA PHE A 113 -10.03 -10.92 -11.23
C PHE A 113 -9.29 -9.79 -10.50
N ALA A 114 -9.61 -9.56 -9.23
CA ALA A 114 -9.02 -8.47 -8.45
C ALA A 114 -7.52 -8.68 -8.19
N TRP A 115 -7.07 -9.94 -8.09
CA TRP A 115 -5.67 -10.33 -7.86
C TRP A 115 -4.84 -10.52 -9.15
N PHE A 116 -5.40 -10.20 -10.32
CA PHE A 116 -4.72 -10.36 -11.62
C PHE A 116 -3.44 -9.54 -11.78
N GLY A 117 -3.33 -8.39 -11.12
CA GLY A 117 -2.11 -7.57 -11.16
C GLY A 117 -0.94 -8.13 -10.34
N SER A 118 -1.19 -9.02 -9.38
CA SER A 118 -0.15 -9.46 -8.43
C SER A 118 1.00 -10.26 -9.06
N PRO A 119 0.78 -11.17 -10.03
CA PRO A 119 1.88 -11.89 -10.68
C PRO A 119 2.88 -10.98 -11.40
N PHE A 120 2.45 -9.85 -11.97
CA PHE A 120 3.34 -8.83 -12.52
C PHE A 120 4.28 -8.29 -11.43
N VAL A 121 3.73 -7.83 -10.31
CA VAL A 121 4.48 -7.22 -9.20
C VAL A 121 5.52 -8.21 -8.66
N VAL A 122 5.13 -9.47 -8.46
CA VAL A 122 6.04 -10.52 -7.99
C VAL A 122 7.14 -10.80 -9.01
N SER A 123 6.79 -10.96 -10.29
CA SER A 123 7.76 -11.34 -11.34
C SER A 123 8.77 -10.24 -11.61
N TYR A 124 8.31 -8.98 -11.71
CA TYR A 124 9.16 -7.82 -11.93
C TYR A 124 10.15 -7.63 -10.76
N ASN A 125 9.65 -7.62 -9.52
CA ASN A 125 10.51 -7.46 -8.35
C ASN A 125 11.46 -8.64 -8.14
N THR A 126 11.04 -9.87 -8.43
CA THR A 126 11.94 -11.04 -8.38
C THR A 126 13.07 -10.94 -9.40
N LYS A 127 12.77 -10.47 -10.62
CA LYS A 127 13.77 -10.23 -11.66
C LYS A 127 14.77 -9.15 -11.22
N MET A 128 14.28 -8.02 -10.67
CA MET A 128 15.11 -6.95 -10.11
C MET A 128 15.98 -7.42 -8.95
N ALA A 129 15.41 -8.19 -8.02
CA ALA A 129 16.11 -8.73 -6.85
C ALA A 129 17.24 -9.71 -7.22
N ARG A 130 17.23 -10.28 -8.43
CA ARG A 130 18.24 -11.24 -8.90
C ARG A 130 19.35 -10.62 -9.75
N LEU A 131 19.30 -9.31 -10.03
CA LEU A 131 20.32 -8.64 -10.86
C LEU A 131 21.72 -8.69 -10.26
N PHE A 132 21.81 -8.58 -8.93
CA PHE A 132 23.08 -8.61 -8.19
C PHE A 132 22.95 -9.55 -7.01
N THR A 133 24.04 -10.20 -6.62
CA THR A 133 24.05 -10.99 -5.38
C THR A 133 24.06 -10.07 -4.15
N ASP A 134 23.57 -10.54 -3.01
CA ASP A 134 23.55 -9.70 -1.78
C ASP A 134 24.97 -9.31 -1.36
N LYS A 135 25.92 -10.25 -1.47
CA LYS A 135 27.35 -10.01 -1.18
C LYS A 135 27.93 -8.91 -2.07
N GLU A 136 27.64 -8.96 -3.36
CA GLU A 136 28.08 -7.99 -4.35
C GLU A 136 27.49 -6.60 -4.07
N LEU A 137 26.18 -6.53 -3.83
CA LEU A 137 25.48 -5.29 -3.49
C LEU A 137 26.07 -4.63 -2.24
N PHE A 138 26.25 -5.38 -1.15
CA PHE A 138 26.85 -4.85 0.08
C PHE A 138 28.31 -4.44 -0.10
N ASN A 139 29.08 -5.21 -0.86
CA ASN A 139 30.47 -4.86 -1.15
C ASN A 139 30.57 -3.56 -1.96
N ASP A 140 29.69 -3.36 -2.93
CA ASP A 140 29.66 -2.15 -3.76
C ASP A 140 29.25 -0.93 -2.94
N VAL A 141 28.19 -1.03 -2.12
CA VAL A 141 27.75 0.05 -1.21
C VAL A 141 28.88 0.43 -0.24
N ASN A 142 29.53 -0.55 0.39
CA ASN A 142 30.66 -0.30 1.29
C ASN A 142 31.83 0.37 0.55
N THR A 143 32.17 -0.14 -0.65
CA THR A 143 33.25 0.41 -1.46
C THR A 143 32.96 1.87 -1.83
N LEU A 144 31.74 2.19 -2.27
CA LEU A 144 31.34 3.55 -2.62
C LEU A 144 31.40 4.48 -1.40
N ASN A 145 30.87 4.04 -0.25
CA ASN A 145 30.92 4.81 0.99
C ASN A 145 32.36 5.04 1.50
N GLU A 146 33.28 4.09 1.28
CA GLU A 146 34.71 4.25 1.59
C GLU A 146 35.44 5.21 0.65
N ILE A 147 35.04 5.26 -0.62
CA ILE A 147 35.66 6.12 -1.63
C ILE A 147 35.07 7.54 -1.60
N GLU A 148 33.84 7.71 -1.14
CA GLU A 148 33.14 9.00 -1.13
C GLU A 148 33.94 10.19 -0.57
N PRO A 149 34.67 10.06 0.56
CA PRO A 149 35.54 11.12 1.06
C PRO A 149 36.64 11.60 0.10
N PHE A 150 36.96 10.84 -0.94
CA PHE A 150 37.98 11.16 -1.94
C PHE A 150 37.40 11.87 -3.17
N ILE A 151 36.08 12.11 -3.19
CA ILE A 151 35.35 12.75 -4.29
C ILE A 151 34.77 14.08 -3.79
N PRO A 152 35.52 15.20 -3.92
CA PRO A 152 35.09 16.52 -3.42
C PRO A 152 33.99 17.18 -4.28
N THR A 153 32.91 16.46 -4.61
CA THR A 153 31.74 17.04 -5.31
C THR A 153 30.72 17.63 -4.34
N ASN A 154 30.82 17.33 -3.04
CA ASN A 154 29.90 17.83 -2.02
C ASN A 154 30.65 18.26 -0.75
N TYR A 155 30.45 19.51 -0.35
CA TYR A 155 31.07 20.06 0.85
C TYR A 155 30.47 19.52 2.17
N TYR A 156 29.21 19.06 2.17
CA TYR A 156 28.53 18.51 3.35
C TYR A 156 29.19 17.22 3.88
N SER A 157 30.00 16.54 3.06
CA SER A 157 30.77 15.37 3.47
C SER A 157 31.89 15.72 4.47
N TYR A 158 32.29 16.99 4.58
CA TYR A 158 33.45 17.43 5.34
C TYR A 158 33.06 18.31 6.55
N GLU A 159 33.94 18.37 7.55
CA GLU A 159 33.74 19.22 8.73
C GLU A 159 33.84 20.69 8.31
N ASN A 160 32.79 21.45 8.65
CA ASN A 160 32.72 22.88 8.39
C ASN A 160 33.45 23.64 9.49
N THR A 161 34.33 24.55 9.09
CA THR A 161 34.87 25.60 9.95
C THR A 161 34.57 26.97 9.37
N TYR A 162 34.03 27.86 10.19
CA TYR A 162 33.76 29.24 9.81
C TYR A 162 34.95 30.12 10.18
N ASP A 163 35.56 30.77 9.18
CA ASP A 163 36.60 31.77 9.41
C ASP A 163 35.92 33.12 9.62
N THR A 164 35.98 33.61 10.86
CA THR A 164 35.38 34.88 11.28
C THR A 164 36.08 36.09 10.67
N THR A 165 37.35 35.97 10.29
CA THR A 165 38.15 37.07 9.71
C THR A 165 37.76 37.28 8.25
N ASN A 166 37.71 36.19 7.49
CA ASN A 166 37.37 36.22 6.06
C ASN A 166 35.86 36.16 5.80
N LYS A 167 35.04 35.89 6.82
CA LYS A 167 33.58 35.66 6.73
C LYS A 167 33.24 34.60 5.67
N ARG A 168 34.05 33.54 5.61
CA ARG A 168 33.91 32.44 4.65
C ARG A 168 33.77 31.11 5.36
N THR A 169 33.04 30.20 4.72
CA THR A 169 32.86 28.82 5.15
C THR A 169 33.91 27.96 4.47
N TYR A 170 34.76 27.30 5.26
CA TYR A 170 35.77 26.38 4.77
C TYR A 170 35.43 24.96 5.19
N PHE A 171 35.74 24.01 4.31
CA PHE A 171 35.50 22.59 4.54
C PHE A 171 36.82 21.85 4.62
N ASN A 172 37.07 21.19 5.77
CA ASN A 172 38.32 20.50 6.01
C ASN A 172 38.28 19.08 5.44
N VAL A 173 38.95 18.85 4.32
CA VAL A 173 38.96 17.53 3.67
C VAL A 173 39.68 16.44 4.47
N ASN A 174 40.49 16.82 5.46
CA ASN A 174 41.13 15.88 6.38
C ASN A 174 40.18 15.44 7.50
N LYS A 175 39.01 16.06 7.64
CA LYS A 175 37.99 15.73 8.65
C LYS A 175 36.64 15.47 8.00
N ILE A 176 36.21 14.21 8.01
CA ILE A 176 34.93 13.79 7.42
C ILE A 176 33.79 13.94 8.43
N ASN A 177 32.73 14.62 8.02
CA ASN A 177 31.54 14.85 8.83
C ASN A 177 30.55 13.68 8.72
N VAL A 178 30.25 13.22 7.50
CA VAL A 178 29.20 12.21 7.24
C VAL A 178 29.76 11.04 6.42
N TYR A 179 29.33 9.83 6.80
CA TYR A 179 29.47 8.60 6.01
C TYR A 179 28.06 8.06 5.71
N ASN A 180 27.94 7.14 4.75
CA ASN A 180 26.70 6.52 4.27
C ASN A 180 25.90 7.26 3.19
N ASN A 181 26.55 8.03 2.31
CA ASN A 181 25.87 8.70 1.19
C ASN A 181 25.13 7.73 0.25
N TYR A 182 25.61 6.49 0.11
CA TYR A 182 25.03 5.48 -0.78
C TYR A 182 24.24 4.38 -0.06
N THR A 183 24.22 4.40 1.28
CA THR A 183 23.41 3.45 2.04
C THR A 183 21.94 3.83 1.87
N PRO A 184 21.05 2.88 1.50
CA PRO A 184 19.63 3.18 1.36
C PRO A 184 19.06 3.73 2.67
N TRP A 185 18.18 4.73 2.59
CA TRP A 185 17.73 5.50 3.75
C TRP A 185 17.00 4.66 4.82
N ARG A 186 16.37 3.55 4.42
CA ARG A 186 15.71 2.58 5.33
C ARG A 186 16.68 1.80 6.20
N PHE A 187 17.98 1.91 5.93
CA PHE A 187 19.07 1.29 6.70
C PHE A 187 19.96 2.33 7.39
N LEU A 188 19.49 3.58 7.52
CA LEU A 188 20.20 4.58 8.31
C LEU A 188 20.11 4.22 9.79
N ASN A 189 21.27 4.21 10.44
CA ASN A 189 21.57 3.94 11.84
C ASN A 189 21.62 2.45 12.24
N ASP A 190 22.86 2.01 12.47
CA ASP A 190 23.26 0.82 13.25
C ASP A 190 22.63 -0.52 12.87
N SER A 191 23.06 -1.02 11.69
CA SER A 191 23.60 -2.36 11.35
C SER A 191 23.09 -3.67 11.99
N ILE A 192 22.10 -3.69 12.89
CA ILE A 192 21.64 -4.93 13.54
C ILE A 192 21.03 -5.87 12.49
N THR A 193 20.27 -5.32 11.53
CA THR A 193 19.56 -6.13 10.54
C THR A 193 20.46 -6.61 9.39
N TYR A 194 21.53 -5.86 9.05
CA TYR A 194 22.43 -6.17 7.93
C TYR A 194 23.90 -5.92 8.32
N PRO A 195 24.54 -6.86 9.03
CA PRO A 195 25.90 -6.68 9.56
C PRO A 195 26.98 -6.56 8.47
N GLN A 196 26.65 -6.87 7.22
CA GLN A 196 27.54 -6.74 6.06
C GLN A 196 27.74 -5.28 5.64
N VAL A 197 26.81 -4.37 5.94
CA VAL A 197 26.97 -2.93 5.68
C VAL A 197 27.82 -2.33 6.79
N LYS A 198 28.93 -1.68 6.43
CA LYS A 198 29.82 -1.05 7.40
C LYS A 198 29.11 0.12 8.06
N SER A 199 29.17 0.19 9.40
CA SER A 199 28.68 1.34 10.15
C SER A 199 29.54 2.57 9.90
N ASN A 200 28.99 3.76 10.16
CA ASN A 200 29.72 5.03 10.09
C ASN A 200 31.02 4.99 10.89
N TYR A 201 31.00 4.35 12.07
CA TYR A 201 32.20 4.17 12.89
C TYR A 201 33.28 3.35 12.17
N ARG A 202 32.91 2.20 11.57
CA ARG A 202 33.88 1.35 10.84
C ARG A 202 34.42 2.04 9.59
N LEU A 203 33.59 2.81 8.89
CA LEU A 203 34.02 3.61 7.74
C LEU A 203 35.01 4.71 8.16
N ARG A 204 34.72 5.42 9.27
CA ARG A 204 35.63 6.41 9.87
C ARG A 204 36.99 5.84 10.25
N LEU A 205 37.02 4.66 10.89
CA LEU A 205 38.28 3.99 11.24
C LEU A 205 39.10 3.59 10.01
N GLY A 206 38.43 3.20 8.93
CA GLY A 206 39.06 2.80 7.68
C GLY A 206 39.56 3.95 6.82
N TYR A 207 39.07 5.17 7.04
CA TYR A 207 39.48 6.34 6.27
C TYR A 207 40.87 6.81 6.70
N GLN A 208 41.82 6.71 5.76
CA GLN A 208 43.18 7.22 5.90
C GLN A 208 43.41 8.23 4.75
N PRO A 209 43.49 9.54 5.04
CA PRO A 209 43.84 10.54 4.04
C PRO A 209 45.18 10.18 3.38
N THR A 210 45.30 10.41 2.07
CA THR A 210 46.54 10.11 1.33
C THR A 210 46.84 11.20 0.32
N ALA A 211 48.12 11.55 0.20
CA ALA A 211 48.64 12.49 -0.79
C ALA A 211 49.10 11.81 -2.09
N ASP A 212 48.96 10.49 -2.20
CA ASP A 212 49.31 9.73 -3.40
C ASP A 212 48.22 9.88 -4.47
N PHE A 213 48.53 10.65 -5.51
CA PHE A 213 47.65 10.88 -6.64
C PHE A 213 47.18 9.59 -7.31
N ASN A 214 48.06 8.61 -7.51
CA ASN A 214 47.71 7.37 -8.21
C ASN A 214 46.76 6.52 -7.36
N ALA A 215 46.97 6.49 -6.04
CA ALA A 215 46.08 5.80 -5.11
C ALA A 215 44.67 6.43 -5.10
N VAL A 216 44.58 7.77 -5.11
CA VAL A 216 43.28 8.47 -5.17
C VAL A 216 42.61 8.24 -6.53
N LYS A 217 43.35 8.39 -7.64
CA LYS A 217 42.83 8.14 -8.99
C LYS A 217 42.26 6.73 -9.12
N ALA A 218 42.97 5.70 -8.66
CA ALA A 218 42.49 4.32 -8.69
C ALA A 218 41.19 4.12 -7.89
N LYS A 219 41.02 4.83 -6.75
CA LYS A 219 39.76 4.83 -5.99
C LYS A 219 38.64 5.47 -6.81
N VAL A 220 38.88 6.64 -7.42
CA VAL A 220 37.86 7.32 -8.24
C VAL A 220 37.47 6.49 -9.48
N GLU A 221 38.43 5.85 -10.15
CA GLU A 221 38.15 4.92 -11.26
C GLU A 221 37.26 3.76 -10.81
N ARG A 222 37.56 3.17 -9.64
CA ARG A 222 36.72 2.12 -9.05
C ARG A 222 35.31 2.61 -8.72
N HIS A 223 35.18 3.86 -8.25
CA HIS A 223 33.87 4.47 -8.02
C HIS A 223 33.06 4.60 -9.32
N ILE A 224 33.67 5.15 -10.38
CA ILE A 224 33.03 5.28 -11.70
C ILE A 224 32.61 3.91 -12.25
N LEU A 225 33.47 2.89 -12.12
CA LEU A 225 33.15 1.52 -12.55
C LEU A 225 31.92 0.95 -11.82
N ILE A 226 31.80 1.19 -10.51
CA ILE A 226 30.62 0.78 -9.75
C ILE A 226 29.39 1.58 -10.20
N CYS A 227 29.48 2.90 -10.37
CA CYS A 227 28.35 3.69 -10.88
C CYS A 227 27.85 3.15 -12.23
N ASN A 228 28.76 2.92 -13.17
CA ASN A 228 28.43 2.41 -14.51
C ASN A 228 27.77 1.04 -14.46
N LYS A 229 28.17 0.18 -13.53
CA LYS A 229 27.55 -1.14 -13.29
C LYS A 229 26.07 -1.03 -12.92
N TYR A 230 25.66 0.05 -12.23
CA TYR A 230 24.26 0.32 -11.88
C TYR A 230 23.56 1.24 -12.90
N GLY A 231 24.16 1.47 -14.08
CA GLY A 231 23.59 2.29 -15.14
C GLY A 231 23.65 3.80 -14.88
N VAL A 232 24.49 4.23 -13.95
CA VAL A 232 24.70 5.64 -13.59
C VAL A 232 26.06 6.09 -14.10
N TYR A 233 26.11 7.20 -14.86
CA TYR A 233 27.32 7.66 -15.51
C TYR A 233 27.75 9.02 -14.94
N PRO A 234 28.73 9.06 -14.01
CA PRO A 234 29.21 10.32 -13.46
C PRO A 234 29.88 11.18 -14.53
N ASN A 235 29.65 12.50 -14.51
CA ASN A 235 30.23 13.44 -15.47
C ASN A 235 31.52 14.08 -14.94
N PHE A 236 32.52 13.26 -14.60
CA PHE A 236 33.86 13.73 -14.22
C PHE A 236 34.94 12.73 -14.60
N ASP A 237 36.16 13.23 -14.84
CA ASP A 237 37.34 12.40 -15.06
C ASP A 237 38.01 12.02 -13.72
N ALA A 238 38.51 10.78 -13.62
CA ALA A 238 39.14 10.30 -12.40
C ALA A 238 40.44 11.05 -12.06
N SER A 239 41.21 11.46 -13.08
CA SER A 239 42.47 12.19 -12.90
C SER A 239 42.19 13.62 -12.43
N GLU A 240 41.18 14.28 -12.99
CA GLU A 240 40.73 15.60 -12.55
C GLU A 240 40.26 15.57 -11.10
N MET A 241 39.39 14.61 -10.76
CA MET A 241 38.86 14.49 -9.39
C MET A 241 39.96 14.20 -8.38
N ALA A 242 40.92 13.32 -8.73
CA ALA A 242 42.09 13.06 -7.90
C ALA A 242 42.97 14.30 -7.73
N ALA A 243 43.21 15.07 -8.78
CA ALA A 243 43.97 16.32 -8.70
C ALA A 243 43.29 17.33 -7.77
N ASN A 244 41.96 17.47 -7.86
CA ASN A 244 41.17 18.35 -7.01
C ASN A 244 41.23 17.92 -5.54
N TYR A 245 41.11 16.62 -5.24
CA TYR A 245 41.27 16.10 -3.87
C TYR A 245 42.68 16.35 -3.33
N ILE A 246 43.73 16.09 -4.10
CA ILE A 246 45.13 16.32 -3.67
C ILE A 246 45.40 17.80 -3.44
N LYS A 247 44.86 18.68 -4.28
CA LYS A 247 44.91 20.15 -4.09
C LYS A 247 44.25 20.51 -2.76
N ALA A 248 43.03 20.04 -2.53
CA ALA A 248 42.27 20.27 -1.30
C ALA A 248 42.99 19.78 -0.04
N GLN A 249 43.59 18.60 -0.11
CA GLN A 249 44.30 17.99 1.01
C GLN A 249 45.53 18.81 1.39
N LYS A 250 46.29 19.29 0.39
CA LYS A 250 47.48 20.15 0.59
C LYS A 250 47.12 21.52 1.17
N THR A 251 46.00 22.11 0.73
CA THR A 251 45.51 23.39 1.29
C THR A 251 44.87 23.21 2.66
N GLY A 252 44.42 21.99 2.98
CA GLY A 252 43.69 21.66 4.20
C GLY A 252 42.23 22.09 4.21
N TRP A 253 41.81 22.88 3.21
CA TRP A 253 40.51 23.53 3.13
C TRP A 253 40.05 23.66 1.67
N LEU A 254 38.74 23.54 1.45
CA LEU A 254 38.07 23.85 0.19
C LEU A 254 37.16 25.08 0.36
N ASP A 255 37.29 26.05 -0.55
CA ASP A 255 36.30 27.12 -0.73
C ASP A 255 35.14 26.56 -1.57
N ILE A 256 33.90 26.82 -1.14
CA ILE A 256 32.68 26.39 -1.82
C ILE A 256 32.61 26.91 -3.26
N GLN A 257 33.22 28.07 -3.54
CA GLN A 257 33.24 28.66 -4.88
C GLN A 257 34.25 27.98 -5.82
N GLU A 258 35.26 27.30 -5.28
CA GLU A 258 36.25 26.55 -6.07
C GLU A 258 35.78 25.14 -6.41
N MET A 259 34.77 24.62 -5.70
CA MET A 259 34.10 23.39 -6.10
C MET A 259 33.27 23.68 -7.36
N ASN A 260 33.78 23.27 -8.52
CA ASN A 260 32.98 23.22 -9.74
C ASN A 260 31.96 22.08 -9.56
N LEU A 261 30.80 22.40 -8.98
CA LEU A 261 29.74 21.47 -8.61
C LEU A 261 29.07 20.92 -9.89
N GLY A 262 29.77 20.05 -10.61
CA GLY A 262 29.11 19.05 -11.44
C GLY A 262 28.16 18.30 -10.52
N GLY A 263 26.88 18.64 -10.59
CA GLY A 263 25.93 18.36 -9.52
C GLY A 263 25.94 16.90 -9.07
N ASP A 264 25.67 16.68 -7.78
CA ASP A 264 25.50 15.35 -7.16
C ASP A 264 24.30 14.54 -7.71
N TYR A 265 23.77 14.93 -8.87
CA TYR A 265 22.67 14.28 -9.55
C TYR A 265 22.95 12.79 -9.80
N TYR A 266 24.18 12.41 -10.15
CA TYR A 266 24.54 11.00 -10.30
C TYR A 266 24.45 10.24 -8.97
N LYS A 267 24.76 10.88 -7.84
CA LYS A 267 24.62 10.26 -6.50
C LYS A 267 23.16 9.99 -6.18
N GLU A 268 22.28 10.92 -6.53
CA GLU A 268 20.83 10.74 -6.37
C GLU A 268 20.29 9.59 -7.23
N GLN A 269 20.75 9.48 -8.48
CA GLN A 269 20.41 8.35 -9.34
C GLN A 269 20.93 7.03 -8.79
N LEU A 270 22.17 6.99 -8.30
CA LEU A 270 22.76 5.79 -7.72
C LEU A 270 22.08 5.38 -6.41
N ARG A 271 21.73 6.35 -5.57
CA ARG A 271 20.92 6.13 -4.37
C ARG A 271 19.55 5.58 -4.72
N THR A 272 18.93 6.09 -5.77
CA THR A 272 17.65 5.56 -6.29
C THR A 272 17.80 4.12 -6.78
N ALA A 273 18.86 3.82 -7.53
CA ALA A 273 19.20 2.46 -7.97
C ALA A 273 19.36 1.49 -6.79
N PHE A 274 20.08 1.87 -5.74
CA PHE A 274 20.18 1.06 -4.54
C PHE A 274 18.84 0.94 -3.83
N ASN A 275 18.09 2.03 -3.60
CA ASN A 275 16.77 1.95 -2.97
C ASN A 275 15.85 0.96 -3.71
N ASN A 276 15.83 0.98 -5.05
CA ASN A 276 15.02 0.07 -5.86
C ASN A 276 15.46 -1.40 -5.71
N LEU A 277 16.76 -1.67 -5.78
CA LEU A 277 17.30 -3.03 -5.60
C LEU A 277 17.03 -3.57 -4.20
N PHE A 278 17.21 -2.73 -3.18
CA PHE A 278 16.99 -3.10 -1.79
C PHE A 278 15.50 -3.33 -1.51
N ASP A 279 14.62 -2.46 -2.00
CA ASP A 279 13.16 -2.65 -1.92
C ASP A 279 12.74 -3.97 -2.58
N ALA A 280 13.34 -4.33 -3.72
CA ALA A 280 13.04 -5.58 -4.41
C ALA A 280 13.49 -6.82 -3.63
N LYS A 281 14.70 -6.76 -3.03
CA LYS A 281 15.33 -7.89 -2.35
C LYS A 281 14.81 -8.14 -0.94
N PHE A 282 14.68 -7.06 -0.18
CA PHE A 282 14.47 -7.11 1.27
C PHE A 282 13.17 -6.42 1.68
N GLY A 283 12.60 -5.60 0.79
CA GLY A 283 11.34 -4.93 1.04
C GLY A 283 10.16 -5.89 0.99
N LYS A 284 9.11 -5.50 1.71
CA LYS A 284 7.81 -6.13 1.60
C LYS A 284 7.09 -5.53 0.40
N LEU A 285 6.72 -6.36 -0.59
CA LEU A 285 5.92 -5.89 -1.73
C LEU A 285 4.58 -5.32 -1.22
N PHE A 286 4.11 -4.23 -1.82
CA PHE A 286 2.86 -3.57 -1.39
C PHE A 286 1.65 -4.50 -1.48
N ILE A 287 1.65 -5.47 -2.41
CA ILE A 287 0.58 -6.47 -2.54
C ILE A 287 0.45 -7.39 -1.30
N TRP A 288 1.51 -7.48 -0.49
CA TRP A 288 1.52 -8.21 0.77
C TRP A 288 1.31 -7.28 1.96
N ASP A 289 1.26 -5.98 1.73
CA ASP A 289 0.98 -5.02 2.78
C ASP A 289 -0.37 -5.34 3.43
N LYS A 290 -0.41 -5.24 4.77
CA LYS A 290 -1.59 -5.65 5.54
C LYS A 290 -2.78 -4.76 5.18
N ASP A 291 -2.56 -3.47 5.01
CA ASP A 291 -3.61 -2.51 4.72
C ASP A 291 -4.11 -2.67 3.28
N PHE A 292 -3.18 -2.95 2.34
CA PHE A 292 -3.55 -3.32 0.97
C PHE A 292 -4.42 -4.58 0.91
N LEU A 293 -4.00 -5.66 1.58
CA LEU A 293 -4.74 -6.93 1.64
C LEU A 293 -6.16 -6.73 2.18
N TRP A 294 -6.29 -5.91 3.23
CA TRP A 294 -7.59 -5.56 3.79
C TRP A 294 -8.45 -4.73 2.84
N GLY A 295 -7.88 -3.68 2.24
CA GLY A 295 -8.57 -2.89 1.23
C GLY A 295 -9.11 -3.77 0.09
N MET A 296 -8.26 -4.64 -0.45
CA MET A 296 -8.65 -5.60 -1.49
C MET A 296 -9.75 -6.56 -1.02
N PHE A 297 -9.66 -7.10 0.19
CA PHE A 297 -10.69 -7.97 0.75
C PHE A 297 -12.06 -7.27 0.79
N TYR A 298 -12.14 -6.04 1.30
CA TYR A 298 -13.40 -5.29 1.38
C TYR A 298 -13.96 -4.92 0.01
N VAL A 299 -13.11 -4.56 -0.95
CA VAL A 299 -13.51 -4.32 -2.35
C VAL A 299 -14.11 -5.59 -2.96
N ILE A 300 -13.41 -6.72 -2.86
CA ILE A 300 -13.89 -8.02 -3.38
C ILE A 300 -15.21 -8.41 -2.70
N PHE A 301 -15.29 -8.28 -1.38
CA PHE A 301 -16.48 -8.61 -0.60
C PHE A 301 -17.67 -7.75 -1.04
N SER A 302 -17.47 -6.43 -1.19
CA SER A 302 -18.52 -5.49 -1.59
C SER A 302 -19.00 -5.73 -3.00
N LEU A 303 -18.10 -5.95 -3.96
CA LEU A 303 -18.46 -6.29 -5.34
C LEU A 303 -19.24 -7.61 -5.39
N SER A 304 -18.85 -8.59 -4.57
CA SER A 304 -19.56 -9.88 -4.45
C SER A 304 -20.97 -9.67 -3.94
N LEU A 305 -21.12 -8.85 -2.90
CA LEU A 305 -22.40 -8.48 -2.34
C LEU A 305 -23.26 -7.73 -3.35
N MET A 306 -22.70 -6.77 -4.07
CA MET A 306 -23.40 -6.05 -5.13
C MET A 306 -23.93 -6.99 -6.21
N LEU A 307 -23.14 -7.97 -6.68
CA LEU A 307 -23.62 -8.93 -7.68
C LEU A 307 -24.73 -9.84 -7.14
N ILE A 308 -24.67 -10.24 -5.87
CA ILE A 308 -25.74 -11.01 -5.24
C ILE A 308 -27.01 -10.15 -5.10
N LEU A 309 -26.89 -8.90 -4.64
CA LEU A 309 -28.00 -7.97 -4.54
C LEU A 309 -28.62 -7.67 -5.91
N PHE A 310 -27.82 -7.53 -6.97
CA PHE A 310 -28.34 -7.38 -8.34
C PHE A 310 -29.30 -8.52 -8.69
N LYS A 311 -28.86 -9.76 -8.43
CA LYS A 311 -29.61 -10.97 -8.76
C LYS A 311 -30.97 -11.03 -8.03
N LEU A 312 -31.01 -10.47 -6.83
CA LEU A 312 -32.20 -10.40 -5.96
C LEU A 312 -33.10 -9.20 -6.23
N ASN A 313 -32.76 -8.33 -7.18
CA ASN A 313 -33.50 -7.09 -7.42
C ASN A 313 -33.87 -6.89 -8.89
N SER A 314 -34.61 -5.80 -9.16
CA SER A 314 -34.81 -5.31 -10.53
C SER A 314 -33.60 -4.49 -10.96
N TRP A 315 -33.26 -4.54 -12.26
CA TRP A 315 -32.06 -3.87 -12.79
C TRP A 315 -32.09 -2.35 -12.56
N GLN A 316 -33.27 -1.73 -12.64
CA GLN A 316 -33.46 -0.29 -12.41
C GLN A 316 -33.10 0.11 -10.98
N GLN A 317 -33.59 -0.65 -10.00
CA GLN A 317 -33.34 -0.36 -8.58
C GLN A 317 -31.88 -0.59 -8.23
N TYR A 318 -31.29 -1.66 -8.74
CA TYR A 318 -29.87 -1.90 -8.57
C TYR A 318 -29.04 -0.76 -9.17
N LEU A 319 -29.35 -0.31 -10.38
CA LEU A 319 -28.62 0.76 -11.04
C LEU A 319 -28.69 2.04 -10.20
N ILE A 320 -29.87 2.38 -9.67
CA ILE A 320 -30.03 3.52 -8.75
C ILE A 320 -29.18 3.30 -7.49
N THR A 321 -29.20 2.11 -6.88
CA THR A 321 -28.35 1.81 -5.71
C THR A 321 -26.86 1.98 -6.04
N ALA A 322 -26.38 1.49 -7.18
CA ALA A 322 -24.99 1.63 -7.60
C ALA A 322 -24.60 3.10 -7.83
N ILE A 323 -25.48 3.88 -8.47
CA ILE A 323 -25.31 5.32 -8.67
C ILE A 323 -25.27 6.04 -7.32
N VAL A 324 -26.18 5.73 -6.39
CA VAL A 324 -26.20 6.33 -5.05
C VAL A 324 -24.93 5.98 -4.27
N MET A 325 -24.46 4.73 -4.33
CA MET A 325 -23.20 4.33 -3.70
C MET A 325 -21.98 5.08 -4.23
N ALA A 326 -21.95 5.38 -5.54
CA ALA A 326 -20.85 6.10 -6.16
C ALA A 326 -20.94 7.62 -5.94
N LEU A 327 -22.12 8.21 -6.11
CA LEU A 327 -22.32 9.66 -6.09
C LEU A 327 -22.56 10.20 -4.69
N TYR A 328 -23.19 9.46 -3.77
CA TYR A 328 -23.51 9.98 -2.45
C TYR A 328 -22.27 10.36 -1.63
N PRO A 329 -21.20 9.54 -1.54
CA PRO A 329 -19.99 9.94 -0.84
C PRO A 329 -19.33 11.17 -1.49
N LEU A 330 -19.33 11.26 -2.82
CA LEU A 330 -18.79 12.41 -3.53
C LEU A 330 -19.58 13.69 -3.22
N LEU A 331 -20.91 13.63 -3.28
CA LEU A 331 -21.78 14.75 -2.95
C LEU A 331 -21.66 15.14 -1.48
N ALA A 332 -21.63 14.16 -0.57
CA ALA A 332 -21.42 14.39 0.85
C ALA A 332 -20.08 15.09 1.11
N PHE A 333 -19.02 14.70 0.40
CA PHE A 333 -17.71 15.34 0.47
C PHE A 333 -17.73 16.76 -0.07
N ILE A 334 -18.31 17.00 -1.26
CA ILE A 334 -18.41 18.35 -1.84
C ILE A 334 -19.22 19.27 -0.91
N ILE A 335 -20.36 18.81 -0.40
CA ILE A 335 -21.17 19.58 0.55
C ILE A 335 -20.39 19.84 1.84
N SER A 336 -19.63 18.86 2.34
CA SER A 336 -18.83 19.04 3.55
C SER A 336 -17.73 20.08 3.38
N GLN A 337 -17.13 20.19 2.19
CA GLN A 337 -16.12 21.20 1.87
C GLN A 337 -16.72 22.60 1.63
N ILE A 338 -17.91 22.70 1.03
CA ILE A 338 -18.53 23.99 0.69
C ILE A 338 -19.12 24.67 1.94
N PHE A 339 -19.80 23.90 2.81
CA PHE A 339 -20.62 24.49 3.88
C PHE A 339 -19.93 24.56 5.23
N PHE A 340 -18.80 23.87 5.44
CA PHE A 340 -18.12 23.79 6.73
C PHE A 340 -16.68 24.26 6.61
N SER A 341 -16.24 25.10 7.55
CA SER A 341 -14.87 25.59 7.63
C SER A 341 -13.86 24.44 7.71
N SER A 342 -12.59 24.71 7.37
CA SER A 342 -11.55 23.67 7.24
C SER A 342 -11.43 22.75 8.45
N SER A 343 -11.64 23.26 9.67
CA SER A 343 -11.58 22.45 10.90
C SER A 343 -12.75 21.47 11.07
N ASN A 344 -13.93 21.75 10.50
CA ASN A 344 -15.15 20.96 10.69
C ASN A 344 -15.59 20.16 9.46
N SER A 345 -14.95 20.37 8.31
CA SER A 345 -15.31 19.76 7.02
C SER A 345 -15.21 18.23 7.02
N GLU A 346 -14.26 17.66 7.78
CA GLU A 346 -14.09 16.20 7.92
C GLU A 346 -15.26 15.56 8.67
N HIS A 347 -15.79 16.24 9.70
CA HIS A 347 -16.89 15.72 10.53
C HIS A 347 -18.17 15.63 9.73
N CYS A 348 -18.46 16.65 8.94
CA CYS A 348 -19.70 16.73 8.20
C CYS A 348 -19.86 15.58 7.19
N PHE A 349 -18.78 15.19 6.50
CA PHE A 349 -18.79 14.02 5.62
C PHE A 349 -19.19 12.74 6.38
N GLN A 350 -18.57 12.50 7.54
CA GLN A 350 -18.86 11.32 8.38
C GLN A 350 -20.31 11.32 8.87
N TRP A 351 -20.85 12.49 9.25
CA TRP A 351 -22.24 12.65 9.65
C TRP A 351 -23.23 12.32 8.54
N PHE A 352 -22.96 12.73 7.30
CA PHE A 352 -23.80 12.36 6.16
C PHE A 352 -23.84 10.85 5.93
N ILE A 353 -22.68 10.19 5.96
CA ILE A 353 -22.61 8.73 5.82
C ILE A 353 -23.37 8.02 6.96
N PHE A 354 -23.21 8.51 8.20
CA PHE A 354 -23.95 7.98 9.35
C PHE A 354 -25.47 8.18 9.21
N LEU A 355 -25.92 9.33 8.72
CA LEU A 355 -27.33 9.62 8.49
C LEU A 355 -27.92 8.73 7.38
N LEU A 356 -27.17 8.50 6.29
CA LEU A 356 -27.58 7.53 5.26
C LEU A 356 -27.71 6.13 5.84
N PHE A 357 -26.78 5.73 6.72
CA PHE A 357 -26.87 4.44 7.38
C PHE A 357 -28.10 4.33 8.29
N LEU A 358 -28.37 5.34 9.13
CA LEU A 358 -29.52 5.36 10.03
C LEU A 358 -30.85 5.31 9.25
N THR A 359 -30.97 6.08 8.16
CA THR A 359 -32.15 6.04 7.30
C THR A 359 -32.34 4.68 6.63
N SER A 360 -31.24 4.01 6.27
CA SER A 360 -31.25 2.66 5.72
C SER A 360 -31.66 1.61 6.77
N ILE A 361 -31.27 1.76 8.03
CA ILE A 361 -31.75 0.93 9.15
C ILE A 361 -33.26 1.08 9.33
N VAL A 362 -33.76 2.32 9.41
CA VAL A 362 -35.20 2.59 9.58
C VAL A 362 -36.00 1.96 8.44
N SER A 363 -35.50 2.07 7.19
CA SER A 363 -36.10 1.42 6.03
C SER A 363 -36.23 -0.10 6.18
N LEU A 364 -35.23 -0.77 6.74
CA LEU A 364 -35.25 -2.22 6.95
C LEU A 364 -36.42 -2.64 7.85
N PHE A 365 -36.63 -1.92 8.97
CA PHE A 365 -37.73 -2.18 9.90
C PHE A 365 -39.09 -1.88 9.28
N VAL A 366 -39.22 -0.75 8.55
CA VAL A 366 -40.45 -0.39 7.85
C VAL A 366 -40.81 -1.45 6.81
N THR A 367 -39.83 -1.91 6.04
CA THR A 367 -40.02 -2.97 5.03
C THR A 367 -40.44 -4.29 5.68
N GLY A 368 -39.81 -4.67 6.80
CA GLY A 368 -40.17 -5.89 7.51
C GLY A 368 -41.64 -5.94 7.93
N LYS A 369 -42.20 -4.79 8.36
CA LYS A 369 -43.61 -4.64 8.74
C LYS A 369 -44.56 -4.50 7.54
N GLN A 370 -44.09 -3.98 6.40
CA GLN A 370 -44.93 -3.72 5.23
C GLN A 370 -45.31 -5.02 4.49
N GLN A 371 -46.62 -5.32 4.43
CA GLN A 371 -47.14 -6.52 3.77
C GLN A 371 -47.98 -6.24 2.50
N ARG A 372 -48.35 -4.98 2.24
CA ARG A 372 -49.43 -4.67 1.28
C ARG A 372 -48.97 -4.26 -0.12
N SER A 373 -47.80 -3.64 -0.27
CA SER A 373 -47.35 -3.16 -1.58
C SER A 373 -45.84 -3.00 -1.65
N PHE A 374 -45.27 -3.23 -2.83
CA PHE A 374 -43.86 -2.99 -3.10
C PHE A 374 -43.57 -1.49 -3.24
N LYS A 375 -42.53 -1.01 -2.55
CA LYS A 375 -42.05 0.37 -2.64
C LYS A 375 -40.58 0.38 -3.08
N PRO A 376 -40.26 0.84 -4.31
CA PRO A 376 -38.89 0.85 -4.84
C PRO A 376 -37.86 1.56 -3.96
N PHE A 377 -38.25 2.69 -3.35
CA PHE A 377 -37.38 3.50 -2.51
C PHE A 377 -36.83 2.73 -1.30
N PHE A 378 -37.70 2.05 -0.54
CA PHE A 378 -37.26 1.24 0.60
C PHE A 378 -36.38 0.07 0.16
N ASN A 379 -36.61 -0.47 -1.04
CA ASN A 379 -35.75 -1.52 -1.58
C ASN A 379 -34.33 -1.03 -1.88
N ILE A 380 -34.19 0.20 -2.39
CA ILE A 380 -32.89 0.85 -2.61
C ILE A 380 -32.18 1.06 -1.26
N LEU A 381 -32.88 1.62 -0.27
CA LEU A 381 -32.33 1.83 1.07
C LEU A 381 -31.91 0.52 1.76
N ASN A 382 -32.68 -0.56 1.60
CA ASN A 382 -32.29 -1.86 2.15
C ASN A 382 -31.02 -2.40 1.48
N GLN A 383 -30.85 -2.22 0.17
CA GLN A 383 -29.59 -2.60 -0.50
C GLN A 383 -28.41 -1.77 0.03
N LEU A 384 -28.60 -0.46 0.24
CA LEU A 384 -27.57 0.42 0.83
C LEU A 384 -27.23 -0.02 2.25
N PHE A 385 -28.20 -0.40 3.08
CA PHE A 385 -27.96 -0.95 4.41
C PHE A 385 -26.97 -2.11 4.37
N TYR A 386 -27.21 -3.11 3.51
CA TYR A 386 -26.34 -4.29 3.42
C TYR A 386 -24.93 -3.97 2.90
N LEU A 387 -24.79 -2.96 2.04
CA LEU A 387 -23.47 -2.53 1.56
C LEU A 387 -22.72 -1.69 2.60
N ILE A 388 -23.42 -0.89 3.40
CA ILE A 388 -22.82 0.04 4.36
C ILE A 388 -22.53 -0.65 5.70
N ILE A 389 -23.35 -1.61 6.13
CA ILE A 389 -23.22 -2.28 7.44
C ILE A 389 -21.85 -2.93 7.67
N ILE A 390 -21.17 -3.36 6.60
CA ILE A 390 -19.84 -3.99 6.70
C ILE A 390 -18.72 -2.98 7.05
N TYR A 391 -18.96 -1.69 6.84
CA TYR A 391 -18.00 -0.60 7.10
C TYR A 391 -18.32 0.18 8.37
N MET A 392 -19.59 0.25 8.75
CA MET A 392 -20.04 1.13 9.84
C MET A 392 -19.35 0.89 11.18
N PRO A 393 -19.12 -0.36 11.63
CA PRO A 393 -18.47 -0.56 12.93
C PRO A 393 -17.04 -0.04 12.96
N MET A 394 -16.27 -0.19 11.87
CA MET A 394 -14.95 0.42 11.76
C MET A 394 -15.01 1.95 11.75
N MET A 395 -15.97 2.53 11.02
CA MET A 395 -16.19 3.97 11.03
C MET A 395 -16.55 4.51 12.41
N ILE A 396 -17.36 3.77 13.18
CA ILE A 396 -17.74 4.14 14.54
C ILE A 396 -16.52 4.09 15.46
N VAL A 397 -15.70 3.03 15.42
CA VAL A 397 -14.47 2.95 16.24
C VAL A 397 -13.49 4.06 15.87
N TYR A 398 -13.31 4.34 14.57
CA TYR A 398 -12.47 5.43 14.11
C TYR A 398 -12.98 6.80 14.58
N TYR A 399 -14.29 7.03 14.49
CA TYR A 399 -14.95 8.24 15.00
C TYR A 399 -14.76 8.37 16.51
N LEU A 400 -14.99 7.30 17.28
CA LEU A 400 -14.77 7.29 18.72
C LEU A 400 -13.31 7.58 19.07
N ARG A 401 -12.34 7.04 18.34
CA ARG A 401 -10.92 7.36 18.55
C ARG A 401 -10.62 8.84 18.36
N ARG A 402 -11.17 9.41 17.29
CA ARG A 402 -10.87 10.80 16.92
C ARG A 402 -11.56 11.83 17.82
N TYR A 403 -12.76 11.54 18.31
CA TYR A 403 -13.62 12.57 18.93
C TYR A 403 -14.02 12.30 20.38
N THR A 404 -13.73 11.12 20.90
CA THR A 404 -14.06 10.79 22.28
C THR A 404 -12.81 10.42 23.04
N SER A 405 -12.87 10.58 24.36
CA SER A 405 -11.84 10.07 25.27
C SER A 405 -11.87 8.54 25.38
N VAL A 406 -12.74 7.82 24.64
CA VAL A 406 -12.85 6.36 24.75
C VAL A 406 -11.56 5.66 24.33
N PHE A 407 -10.85 6.17 23.31
CA PHE A 407 -9.55 5.64 22.90
C PHE A 407 -8.40 6.65 23.02
N HIS A 408 -8.67 7.83 23.60
CA HIS A 408 -7.73 8.96 23.79
C HIS A 408 -6.72 9.18 22.64
N ASP A 409 -6.96 10.15 21.75
CA ASP A 409 -6.01 10.52 20.69
C ASP A 409 -4.80 11.32 21.24
N PHE A 410 -3.91 10.60 21.93
CA PHE A 410 -2.72 11.13 22.60
C PHE A 410 -1.64 11.67 21.63
N TYR A 411 -1.80 11.52 20.31
CA TYR A 411 -0.91 12.14 19.32
C TYR A 411 -0.86 13.67 19.41
N SER A 412 -1.87 14.29 20.03
CA SER A 412 -1.92 15.74 20.27
C SER A 412 -1.14 16.21 21.50
N TYR A 413 -0.78 15.31 22.41
CA TYR A 413 0.09 15.65 23.54
C TYR A 413 1.54 15.58 23.08
N ASN A 414 2.14 16.75 22.90
CA ASN A 414 3.55 16.89 22.60
C ASN A 414 4.37 16.50 23.85
N TYR A 415 4.51 15.20 24.11
CA TYR A 415 5.18 14.65 25.29
C TYR A 415 6.63 15.12 25.43
N SER A 416 7.25 15.54 24.33
CA SER A 416 8.58 16.16 24.29
C SER A 416 8.67 17.52 24.98
N SER A 417 7.58 18.32 25.04
CA SER A 417 7.67 19.70 25.52
C SER A 417 7.41 19.88 27.02
N GLY A 418 6.95 18.84 27.72
CA GLY A 418 6.53 18.94 29.13
C GLY A 418 7.20 17.98 30.12
N ALA A 419 7.89 16.94 29.65
CA ALA A 419 8.60 16.03 30.53
C ALA A 419 9.91 16.69 31.00
N VAL A 420 10.02 16.96 32.30
CA VAL A 420 11.26 17.46 32.90
C VAL A 420 12.33 16.39 32.71
N GLN A 421 13.31 16.68 31.84
CA GLN A 421 14.48 15.83 31.66
C GLN A 421 15.49 16.20 32.74
N SER A 422 15.76 15.27 33.66
CA SER A 422 16.92 15.38 34.55
C SER A 422 18.06 14.55 33.96
N VAL A 423 19.23 15.14 33.80
CA VAL A 423 20.44 14.38 33.45
C VAL A 423 21.09 13.96 34.75
N VAL A 424 21.05 12.66 35.05
CA VAL A 424 21.66 12.09 36.26
C VAL A 424 22.94 11.38 35.84
N ASN A 425 24.02 11.60 36.59
CA ASN A 425 25.27 10.89 36.38
C ASN A 425 25.23 9.58 37.17
N ILE A 426 25.22 8.45 36.45
CA ILE A 426 25.30 7.11 37.02
C ILE A 426 26.59 6.49 36.49
N ASP A 427 27.55 6.24 37.39
CA ASP A 427 28.84 5.61 37.07
C ASP A 427 29.66 6.32 35.98
N GLY A 428 29.60 7.66 35.92
CA GLY A 428 30.31 8.45 34.92
C GLY A 428 29.58 8.58 33.58
N GLN A 429 28.42 7.92 33.41
CA GLN A 429 27.56 8.08 32.25
C GLN A 429 26.43 9.08 32.55
N GLN A 430 26.26 10.05 31.64
CA GLN A 430 25.09 10.93 31.67
C GLN A 430 23.87 10.15 31.17
N VAL A 431 22.97 9.81 32.08
CA VAL A 431 21.70 9.14 31.76
C VAL A 431 20.59 10.17 31.85
N THR A 432 19.84 10.35 30.76
CA THR A 432 18.62 11.16 30.77
C THR A 432 17.52 10.38 31.49
N VAL A 433 17.13 10.87 32.67
CA VAL A 433 16.02 10.32 33.45
C VAL A 433 14.80 11.20 33.23
N TYR A 434 13.72 10.57 32.75
CA TYR A 434 12.41 11.19 32.57
C TYR A 434 11.58 11.09 33.85
N ASP A 435 10.74 12.09 34.11
CA ASP A 435 9.72 12.08 35.17
C ASP A 435 8.84 10.80 35.08
N TYR A 436 8.40 10.24 36.21
CA TYR A 436 7.48 9.09 36.25
C TYR A 436 6.23 9.32 35.40
N ARG A 437 5.79 10.58 35.27
CA ARG A 437 4.66 10.97 34.41
C ARG A 437 4.89 10.60 32.96
N TYR A 438 6.11 10.78 32.43
CA TYR A 438 6.46 10.39 31.07
C TYR A 438 6.28 8.88 30.85
N TYR A 439 6.75 8.06 31.78
CA TYR A 439 6.59 6.61 31.69
C TYR A 439 5.13 6.17 31.82
N LEU A 440 4.36 6.79 32.74
CA LEU A 440 2.92 6.54 32.87
C LEU A 440 2.17 6.90 31.59
N ASP A 441 2.52 8.04 30.98
CA ASP A 441 1.92 8.50 29.73
C ASP A 441 2.25 7.58 28.56
N GLN A 442 3.51 7.13 28.42
CA GLN A 442 3.91 6.13 27.42
C GLN A 442 3.19 4.79 27.61
N TYR A 443 3.03 4.36 28.87
CA TYR A 443 2.27 3.16 29.21
C TYR A 443 0.79 3.30 28.83
N LEU A 444 0.14 4.41 29.23
CA LEU A 444 -1.26 4.68 28.90
C LEU A 444 -1.45 4.79 27.38
N TYR A 445 -0.55 5.47 26.67
CA TYR A 445 -0.56 5.54 25.21
C TYR A 445 -0.55 4.14 24.60
N SER A 446 0.39 3.29 25.02
CA SER A 446 0.52 1.93 24.50
C SER A 446 -0.74 1.10 24.81
N TYR A 447 -1.26 1.19 26.03
CA TYR A 447 -2.50 0.53 26.44
C TYR A 447 -3.71 0.94 25.59
N TRP A 448 -3.94 2.24 25.40
CA TRP A 448 -5.08 2.73 24.62
C TRP A 448 -4.95 2.45 23.12
N GLN A 449 -3.72 2.43 22.61
CA GLN A 449 -3.44 2.01 21.24
C GLN A 449 -3.74 0.52 21.05
N GLU A 450 -3.36 -0.35 22.00
CA GLU A 450 -3.70 -1.78 22.00
C GLU A 450 -5.23 -2.00 22.07
N GLU A 451 -5.94 -1.27 22.93
CA GLU A 451 -7.40 -1.30 23.00
C GLU A 451 -8.03 -0.86 21.67
N TYR A 452 -7.60 0.27 21.11
CA TYR A 452 -8.09 0.71 19.80
C TYR A 452 -7.86 -0.36 18.72
N ASP A 453 -6.66 -0.96 18.68
CA ASP A 453 -6.33 -1.98 17.69
C ASP A 453 -7.17 -3.25 17.89
N LEU A 454 -7.47 -3.65 19.13
CA LEU A 454 -8.38 -4.76 19.46
C LEU A 454 -9.81 -4.46 18.97
N TRP A 455 -10.38 -3.30 19.32
CA TRP A 455 -11.74 -2.93 18.94
C TRP A 455 -11.87 -2.73 17.43
N PHE A 456 -10.87 -2.11 16.80
CA PHE A 456 -10.81 -1.95 15.36
C PHE A 456 -10.73 -3.32 14.67
N MET A 457 -9.95 -4.26 15.21
CA MET A 457 -9.89 -5.65 14.75
C MET A 457 -11.23 -6.36 14.88
N LEU A 458 -11.91 -6.29 16.03
CA LEU A 458 -13.24 -6.86 16.21
C LEU A 458 -14.26 -6.27 15.23
N CYS A 459 -14.29 -4.95 15.09
CA CYS A 459 -15.17 -4.25 14.16
C CYS A 459 -14.83 -4.50 12.69
N LYS A 460 -13.62 -4.97 12.39
CA LYS A 460 -13.24 -5.44 11.06
C LYS A 460 -13.91 -6.77 10.73
N TYR A 461 -13.80 -7.77 11.61
CA TYR A 461 -14.29 -9.14 11.32
C TYR A 461 -15.77 -9.37 11.64
N LEU A 462 -16.27 -8.84 12.76
CA LEU A 462 -17.61 -9.13 13.26
C LEU A 462 -18.72 -8.81 12.24
N PRO A 463 -18.70 -7.67 11.50
CA PRO A 463 -19.76 -7.35 10.55
C PRO A 463 -19.79 -8.30 9.37
N ILE A 464 -18.63 -8.79 8.93
CA ILE A 464 -18.51 -9.80 7.87
C ILE A 464 -19.13 -11.12 8.35
N ILE A 465 -18.80 -11.57 9.56
CA ILE A 465 -19.34 -12.81 10.14
C ILE A 465 -20.85 -12.71 10.31
N LEU A 466 -21.34 -11.61 10.88
CA LEU A 466 -22.77 -11.36 11.07
C LEU A 466 -23.50 -11.26 9.73
N PHE A 467 -22.92 -10.60 8.74
CA PHE A 467 -23.47 -10.53 7.39
C PHE A 467 -23.63 -11.92 6.79
N LEU A 468 -22.56 -12.73 6.82
CA LEU A 468 -22.59 -14.10 6.32
C LEU A 468 -23.68 -14.90 7.05
N ALA A 469 -23.72 -14.87 8.38
CA ALA A 469 -24.76 -15.53 9.17
C ALA A 469 -26.19 -15.10 8.75
N CYS A 470 -26.38 -13.81 8.43
CA CYS A 470 -27.67 -13.25 8.03
C CYS A 470 -28.01 -13.39 6.52
N LEU A 471 -27.12 -13.94 5.69
CA LEU A 471 -27.30 -14.01 4.24
C LEU A 471 -28.65 -14.65 3.83
N PRO A 472 -29.13 -15.75 4.46
CA PRO A 472 -30.44 -16.32 4.09
C PRO A 472 -31.63 -15.47 4.50
N LEU A 473 -31.52 -14.72 5.60
CA LEU A 473 -32.56 -13.78 6.03
C LEU A 473 -32.68 -12.62 5.05
N MET A 474 -31.54 -12.07 4.61
CA MET A 474 -31.48 -11.03 3.59
C MET A 474 -32.22 -11.47 2.32
N LYS A 475 -31.92 -12.67 1.82
CA LYS A 475 -32.59 -13.19 0.62
C LYS A 475 -34.10 -13.31 0.83
N LYS A 476 -34.55 -13.90 1.94
CA LYS A 476 -35.99 -14.03 2.25
C LYS A 476 -36.69 -12.67 2.22
N LEU A 477 -36.05 -11.61 2.72
CA LEU A 477 -36.58 -10.25 2.69
C LEU A 477 -36.73 -9.72 1.25
N PHE A 478 -35.70 -9.83 0.42
CA PHE A 478 -35.77 -9.37 -0.98
C PHE A 478 -36.74 -10.18 -1.85
N VAL A 479 -36.78 -11.50 -1.68
CA VAL A 479 -37.74 -12.37 -2.39
C VAL A 479 -39.17 -12.02 -2.00
N LYS A 480 -39.44 -11.79 -0.71
CA LYS A 480 -40.74 -11.33 -0.23
C LYS A 480 -41.13 -9.99 -0.86
N GLN A 481 -40.20 -9.04 -0.94
CA GLN A 481 -40.47 -7.75 -1.57
C GLN A 481 -40.78 -7.89 -3.07
N LEU A 482 -40.06 -8.73 -3.79
CA LEU A 482 -40.31 -8.99 -5.21
C LEU A 482 -41.67 -9.64 -5.49
N ALA A 483 -42.20 -10.40 -4.52
CA ALA A 483 -43.51 -11.04 -4.62
C ALA A 483 -44.69 -10.09 -4.35
N LEU A 484 -44.46 -8.91 -3.79
CA LEU A 484 -45.53 -7.95 -3.49
C LEU A 484 -46.08 -7.32 -4.78
N PRO A 485 -47.40 -7.04 -4.85
CA PRO A 485 -47.99 -6.38 -6.00
C PRO A 485 -47.39 -4.98 -6.16
N ARG A 486 -47.10 -4.63 -7.42
CA ARG A 486 -46.71 -3.28 -7.81
C ARG A 486 -47.97 -2.46 -7.93
N ARG A 487 -48.06 -1.32 -7.21
CA ARG A 487 -49.09 -0.33 -7.51
C ARG A 487 -48.76 0.22 -8.89
N THR A 488 -49.61 -0.11 -9.85
CA THR A 488 -49.63 0.47 -11.20
C THR A 488 -49.91 1.96 -11.13
#